data_AF-A0A4R4S531-F1
#
_entry.id   AF-A0A4R4S531-F1
#
_cell.length_a   1.000
_cell.length_b   1.000
_cell.length_c   1.000
_cell.angle_alpha   90.00
_cell.angle_beta   90.00
_cell.angle_gamma   90.00
#
_symmetry.space_group_name_H-M   'P 1'
#
loop_
_entity.id
_entity.type
_entity.pdbx_description
1 polymer ?
#
loop_
_entity_poly.entity_id
_entity_poly.type
_entity_poly.pdbx_seq_one_letter_code
_entity_poly.pdbx_strand_id
1 'polypeptide(L)'
;MSWDDERVREHVRHLEDLLGRLDRLEPAGAQLVQALVDLYGEALDRVVRLAADAGITPALTADELIRHLLLMHGLHPETPETRVRRALDGLADFLAKHRTSVEFAGIEGPAVRLRIATEGRAAASRPVTEAVERAVLAAAPELERADIEAPAPEPVLITLDQLRSRV
;
A
#
# COMPACT_ATOMS: atom_id res chain seq x y z
N MET A 1 -9.39 -1.01 -19.28
CA MET A 1 -9.98 -0.71 -20.61
C MET A 1 -10.80 0.55 -20.47
N SER A 2 -10.49 1.60 -21.23
CA SER A 2 -11.32 2.81 -21.24
C SER A 2 -12.66 2.50 -21.90
N TRP A 3 -13.76 3.00 -21.33
CA TRP A 3 -15.05 2.98 -22.01
C TRP A 3 -15.04 4.01 -23.14
N ASP A 4 -15.77 3.74 -24.21
CA ASP A 4 -16.10 4.74 -25.23
C ASP A 4 -17.36 5.53 -24.81
N ASP A 5 -17.64 6.63 -25.51
CA ASP A 5 -18.75 7.52 -25.15
C ASP A 5 -20.12 6.84 -25.26
N GLU A 6 -20.28 5.86 -26.15
CA GLU A 6 -21.51 5.11 -26.30
C GLU A 6 -21.78 4.25 -25.06
N ARG A 7 -20.78 3.48 -24.64
CA ARG A 7 -20.84 2.68 -23.42
C ARG A 7 -21.02 3.54 -22.17
N VAL A 8 -20.40 4.72 -22.11
CA VAL A 8 -20.63 5.69 -21.03
C VAL A 8 -22.11 6.09 -20.99
N ARG A 9 -22.70 6.49 -22.12
CA ARG A 9 -24.12 6.89 -22.19
C ARG A 9 -25.07 5.76 -21.82
N GLU A 10 -24.78 4.52 -22.20
CA GLU A 10 -25.58 3.36 -21.80
C GLU A 10 -25.49 3.09 -20.31
N HIS A 11 -24.29 3.17 -19.74
CA HIS A 11 -24.09 2.95 -18.32
C HIS A 11 -24.79 4.01 -17.46
N VAL A 12 -24.75 5.28 -17.89
CA VAL A 12 -25.48 6.38 -17.24
C VAL A 12 -26.99 6.12 -17.25
N ARG A 13 -27.57 5.76 -18.42
CA ARG A 13 -28.99 5.41 -18.53
C ARG A 13 -29.37 4.24 -17.62
N HIS A 14 -28.52 3.22 -17.54
CA HIS A 14 -28.75 2.08 -16.66
C HIS A 14 -28.70 2.48 -15.17
N LEU A 15 -27.74 3.32 -14.79
CA LEU A 15 -27.63 3.85 -13.43
C LEU A 15 -28.87 4.67 -13.05
N GLU A 16 -29.38 5.53 -13.94
CA GLU A 16 -30.59 6.32 -13.72
C GLU A 16 -31.82 5.42 -13.48
N ASP A 17 -31.99 4.34 -14.24
CA ASP A 17 -33.07 3.36 -13.99
C ASP A 17 -32.94 2.70 -12.60
N LEU A 18 -31.72 2.31 -12.22
CA LEU A 18 -31.45 1.70 -10.91
C LEU A 18 -31.71 2.69 -9.75
N LEU A 19 -31.29 3.96 -9.91
CA LEU A 19 -31.55 5.01 -8.93
C LEU A 19 -33.04 5.31 -8.79
N GLY A 20 -33.81 5.34 -9.88
CA GLY A 20 -35.27 5.49 -9.84
C GLY A 20 -35.99 4.31 -9.16
N ARG A 21 -35.30 3.19 -8.96
CA ARG A 21 -35.79 2.02 -8.22
C ARG A 21 -35.28 2.00 -6.77
N LEU A 22 -34.30 2.83 -6.42
CA LEU A 22 -33.70 2.91 -5.10
C LEU A 22 -34.70 3.36 -4.02
N ASP A 23 -35.70 4.17 -4.38
CA ASP A 23 -36.81 4.55 -3.50
C ASP A 23 -37.63 3.35 -2.98
N ARG A 24 -37.48 2.18 -3.62
CA ARG A 24 -38.14 0.92 -3.25
C ARG A 24 -37.23 -0.04 -2.51
N LEU A 25 -35.96 0.32 -2.28
CA LEU A 25 -34.98 -0.48 -1.56
C LEU A 25 -35.04 -0.19 -0.06
N GLU A 26 -34.50 -1.13 0.73
CA GLU A 26 -34.32 -0.96 2.17
C GLU A 26 -33.46 0.28 2.47
N PRO A 27 -33.74 1.03 3.55
CA PRO A 27 -33.06 2.29 3.87
C PRO A 27 -31.53 2.20 3.92
N ALA A 28 -30.98 1.04 4.30
CA ALA A 28 -29.55 0.80 4.35
C ALA A 28 -28.88 0.85 2.96
N GLY A 29 -29.56 0.35 1.92
CA GLY A 29 -29.04 0.38 0.55
C GLY A 29 -28.97 1.81 -0.01
N ALA A 30 -30.02 2.61 0.23
CA ALA A 30 -30.04 4.01 -0.16
C ALA A 30 -28.95 4.83 0.54
N GLN A 31 -28.75 4.62 1.85
CA GLN A 31 -27.70 5.30 2.62
C GLN A 31 -26.30 4.93 2.13
N LEU A 32 -26.05 3.66 1.79
CA LEU A 32 -24.76 3.24 1.23
C LEU A 32 -24.48 3.92 -0.11
N VAL A 33 -25.46 3.94 -1.02
CA VAL A 33 -25.31 4.61 -2.33
C VAL A 33 -25.05 6.09 -2.15
N GLN A 34 -25.79 6.76 -1.24
CA GLN A 34 -25.57 8.18 -0.94
C GLN A 34 -24.15 8.43 -0.44
N ALA A 35 -23.68 7.64 0.53
CA ALA A 35 -22.33 7.77 1.06
C ALA A 35 -21.25 7.57 -0.02
N LEU A 36 -21.47 6.64 -0.97
CA LEU A 36 -20.57 6.45 -2.10
C LEU A 36 -20.58 7.65 -3.06
N VAL A 37 -21.76 8.16 -3.44
CA VAL A 37 -21.88 9.32 -4.33
C VAL A 37 -21.23 10.56 -3.71
N ASP A 38 -21.43 10.79 -2.41
CA ASP A 38 -20.82 11.90 -1.68
C ASP A 38 -19.28 11.78 -1.68
N LEU A 39 -18.75 10.57 -1.42
CA LEU A 39 -17.31 10.29 -1.45
C LEU A 39 -16.70 10.56 -2.84
N TYR A 40 -17.33 10.06 -3.91
CA TYR A 40 -16.85 10.26 -5.27
C TYR A 40 -17.01 11.73 -5.72
N GLY A 41 -18.07 12.42 -5.30
CA GLY A 41 -18.26 13.84 -5.55
C GLY A 41 -17.12 14.69 -4.95
N GLU A 42 -16.76 14.44 -3.69
CA GLU A 42 -15.62 15.09 -3.02
C GLU A 42 -14.29 14.79 -3.73
N ALA A 43 -14.08 13.54 -4.16
CA ALA A 43 -12.89 13.17 -4.90
C ALA A 43 -12.78 13.92 -6.24
N LEU A 44 -13.88 14.01 -7.00
CA LEU A 44 -13.91 14.73 -8.28
C LEU A 44 -13.67 16.23 -8.10
N ASP A 45 -14.25 16.86 -7.07
CA ASP A 45 -14.02 18.26 -6.74
C ASP A 45 -12.54 18.54 -6.41
N ARG A 46 -11.89 17.66 -5.64
CA ARG A 46 -10.44 17.72 -5.40
C ARG A 46 -9.62 17.58 -6.68
N VAL A 47 -9.94 16.62 -7.54
CA VAL A 47 -9.25 16.43 -8.82
C VAL A 47 -9.33 17.70 -9.67
N VAL A 48 -10.52 18.33 -9.78
CA VAL A 48 -10.70 19.57 -10.53
C VAL A 48 -9.86 20.71 -9.95
N ARG A 49 -9.80 20.86 -8.62
CA ARG A 49 -8.94 21.85 -7.97
C ARG A 49 -7.45 21.64 -8.25
N LEU A 50 -7.00 20.38 -8.23
CA LEU A 50 -5.59 20.03 -8.48
C LEU A 50 -5.21 20.11 -9.96
N ALA A 51 -6.16 19.93 -10.87
CA ALA A 51 -5.95 20.01 -12.31
C ALA A 51 -5.62 21.41 -12.82
N ALA A 52 -5.80 22.45 -11.99
CA ALA A 52 -5.41 23.81 -12.32
C ALA A 52 -3.88 24.01 -12.44
N ASP A 53 -3.07 23.10 -11.85
CA ASP A 53 -1.61 23.21 -11.80
C ASP A 53 -0.91 22.23 -12.75
N ALA A 54 0.25 22.64 -13.28
CA ALA A 54 1.04 21.90 -14.29
C ALA A 54 1.71 20.60 -13.78
N GLY A 55 1.36 20.13 -12.57
CA GLY A 55 1.93 18.97 -11.90
C GLY A 55 0.86 18.06 -11.28
N ILE A 56 -0.16 17.69 -12.06
CA ILE A 56 -1.34 16.99 -11.54
C ILE A 56 -1.00 15.63 -10.90
N THR A 57 -0.09 14.83 -11.48
CA THR A 57 0.15 13.45 -11.00
C THR A 57 0.72 13.38 -9.58
N PRO A 58 1.79 14.11 -9.22
CA PRO A 58 2.25 14.18 -7.82
C PRO A 58 1.17 14.70 -6.87
N ALA A 59 0.40 15.70 -7.31
CA ALA A 59 -0.66 16.29 -6.50
C ALA A 59 -1.80 15.30 -6.19
N LEU A 60 -2.24 14.53 -7.19
CA LEU A 60 -3.23 13.46 -7.02
C LEU A 60 -2.74 12.38 -6.06
N THR A 61 -1.46 11.97 -6.16
CA THR A 61 -0.89 10.97 -5.24
C THR A 61 -0.63 11.50 -3.84
N ALA A 62 -0.55 12.82 -3.65
CA ALA A 62 -0.36 13.45 -2.35
C ALA A 62 -1.68 13.62 -1.59
N ASP A 63 -2.81 13.78 -2.28
CA ASP A 63 -4.12 13.80 -1.65
C ASP A 63 -4.51 12.41 -1.11
N GLU A 64 -4.94 12.34 0.14
CA GLU A 64 -5.24 11.07 0.82
C GLU A 64 -6.43 10.34 0.20
N LEU A 65 -7.53 11.04 -0.09
CA LEU A 65 -8.75 10.47 -0.65
C LEU A 65 -8.48 9.93 -2.06
N ILE A 66 -7.88 10.77 -2.90
CA ILE A 66 -7.57 10.41 -4.28
C ILE A 66 -6.61 9.22 -4.31
N ARG A 67 -5.54 9.24 -3.51
CA ARG A 67 -4.61 8.12 -3.40
C ARG A 67 -5.30 6.82 -3.01
N HIS A 68 -6.23 6.86 -2.04
CA HIS A 68 -6.99 5.67 -1.64
C HIS A 68 -7.84 5.12 -2.78
N LEU A 69 -8.56 5.99 -3.52
CA LEU A 69 -9.36 5.57 -4.67
C LEU A 69 -8.49 5.03 -5.82
N LEU A 70 -7.33 5.64 -6.08
CA LEU A 70 -6.39 5.15 -7.08
C LEU A 70 -5.88 3.75 -6.74
N LEU A 71 -5.57 3.48 -5.47
CA LEU A 71 -5.15 2.15 -5.02
C LEU A 71 -6.28 1.12 -5.15
N MET A 72 -7.49 1.48 -4.70
CA MET A 72 -8.69 0.63 -4.80
C MET A 72 -8.99 0.18 -6.23
N HIS A 73 -8.72 1.05 -7.22
CA HIS A 73 -8.99 0.78 -8.63
C HIS A 73 -7.75 0.32 -9.43
N GLY A 74 -6.59 0.15 -8.78
CA GLY A 74 -5.34 -0.23 -9.47
C GLY A 74 -4.85 0.82 -10.48
N LEU A 75 -5.20 2.09 -10.26
CA LEU A 75 -4.89 3.23 -11.13
C LEU A 75 -3.73 4.09 -10.59
N HIS A 76 -3.10 3.67 -9.49
CA HIS A 76 -1.99 4.43 -8.91
C HIS A 76 -0.80 4.49 -9.89
N PRO A 77 -0.22 5.68 -10.15
CA PRO A 77 0.82 5.85 -11.17
C PRO A 77 2.16 5.19 -10.80
N GLU A 78 2.48 5.12 -9.51
CA GLU A 78 3.63 4.36 -9.00
C GLU A 78 3.30 2.86 -8.94
N THR A 79 4.25 2.01 -9.32
CA THR A 79 4.12 0.54 -9.20
C THR A 79 4.08 0.10 -7.73
N PRO A 80 3.56 -1.11 -7.41
CA PRO A 80 3.56 -1.63 -6.05
C PRO A 80 4.96 -1.63 -5.43
N GLU A 81 6.00 -2.02 -6.18
CA GLU A 81 7.38 -2.03 -5.71
C GLU A 81 7.86 -0.63 -5.29
N THR A 82 7.54 0.39 -6.09
CA THR A 82 7.89 1.78 -5.80
C THR A 82 7.20 2.25 -4.51
N ARG A 83 5.92 1.91 -4.34
CA ARG A 83 5.15 2.29 -3.15
C ARG A 83 5.64 1.59 -1.89
N VAL A 84 5.97 0.30 -1.98
CA VAL A 84 6.55 -0.47 -0.88
C VAL A 84 7.89 0.14 -0.46
N ARG A 85 8.78 0.43 -1.41
CA ARG A 85 10.08 1.06 -1.10
C ARG A 85 9.89 2.40 -0.40
N ARG A 86 9.00 3.26 -0.91
CA ARG A 86 8.66 4.54 -0.27
C ARG A 86 8.13 4.37 1.16
N ALA A 87 7.31 3.33 1.40
CA ALA A 87 6.80 3.03 2.74
C ALA A 87 7.91 2.59 3.70
N LEU A 88 8.85 1.77 3.23
CA LEU A 88 10.03 1.37 3.99
C LEU A 88 10.95 2.55 4.30
N ASP A 89 11.15 3.46 3.34
CA ASP A 89 11.92 4.69 3.54
C ASP A 89 11.27 5.58 4.62
N GLY A 90 9.94 5.68 4.63
CA GLY A 90 9.19 6.39 5.67
C GLY A 90 9.33 5.78 7.07
N LEU A 91 9.74 4.51 7.18
CA LEU A 91 10.00 3.83 8.44
C LEU A 91 11.48 3.91 8.88
N ALA A 92 12.38 4.50 8.10
CA ALA A 92 13.82 4.50 8.36
C ALA A 92 14.16 4.99 9.79
N ASP A 93 13.57 6.10 10.24
CA ASP A 93 13.78 6.64 11.59
C ASP A 93 13.26 5.72 12.70
N PHE A 94 12.13 5.05 12.46
CA PHE A 94 11.56 4.09 13.39
C PHE A 94 12.46 2.85 13.49
N LEU A 95 12.87 2.32 12.35
CA LEU A 95 13.76 1.15 12.25
C LEU A 95 15.13 1.41 12.89
N ALA A 96 15.70 2.60 12.67
CA ALA A 96 16.96 3.03 13.29
C ALA A 96 16.89 3.06 14.83
N LYS A 97 15.78 3.56 15.42
CA LYS A 97 15.56 3.52 16.88
C LYS A 97 15.54 2.10 17.44
N HIS A 98 15.10 1.14 16.62
CA HIS A 98 15.06 -0.28 16.95
C HIS A 98 16.29 -1.07 16.46
N ARG A 99 17.33 -0.39 15.96
CA ARG A 99 18.55 -1.00 15.39
C ARG A 99 18.24 -2.15 14.42
N THR A 100 17.22 -1.91 13.61
CA THR A 100 16.69 -2.86 12.65
C THR A 100 16.83 -2.27 11.26
N SER A 101 17.19 -3.08 10.28
CA SER A 101 17.16 -2.72 8.86
C SER A 101 16.17 -3.62 8.14
N VAL A 102 15.55 -3.09 7.09
CA VAL A 102 14.63 -3.83 6.23
C VAL A 102 15.08 -3.64 4.80
N GLU A 103 15.24 -4.75 4.09
CA GLU A 103 15.55 -4.76 2.67
C GLU A 103 14.39 -5.35 1.88
N PHE A 104 14.00 -4.66 0.81
CA PHE A 104 13.03 -5.18 -0.15
C PHE A 104 13.70 -6.21 -1.07
N ALA A 105 13.22 -7.45 -1.05
CA ALA A 105 13.77 -8.58 -1.82
C ALA A 105 12.97 -8.91 -3.09
N GLY A 106 11.81 -8.30 -3.30
CA GLY A 106 10.98 -8.46 -4.50
C GLY A 106 9.51 -8.70 -4.19
N ILE A 107 8.70 -8.82 -5.24
CA ILE A 107 7.30 -9.26 -5.16
C ILE A 107 7.20 -10.58 -5.93
N GLU A 108 6.51 -11.55 -5.34
CA GLU A 108 6.26 -12.88 -5.92
C GLU A 108 4.77 -13.20 -5.80
N GLY A 109 4.07 -13.07 -6.93
CA GLY A 109 2.61 -13.20 -6.96
C GLY A 109 1.95 -12.17 -6.03
N PRO A 110 1.09 -12.59 -5.08
CA PRO A 110 0.43 -11.69 -4.13
C PRO A 110 1.28 -11.36 -2.89
N ALA A 111 2.53 -11.84 -2.82
CA ALA A 111 3.39 -11.67 -1.64
C ALA A 111 4.56 -10.73 -1.90
N VAL A 112 4.86 -9.85 -0.94
CA VAL A 112 6.10 -9.08 -0.90
C VAL A 112 7.13 -9.78 -0.03
N ARG A 113 8.35 -9.93 -0.54
CA ARG A 113 9.47 -10.48 0.20
C ARG A 113 10.32 -9.38 0.81
N LEU A 114 10.49 -9.44 2.12
CA LEU A 114 11.28 -8.50 2.90
C LEU A 114 12.32 -9.27 3.71
N ARG A 115 13.53 -8.73 3.81
CA ARG A 115 14.56 -9.23 4.72
C ARG A 115 14.73 -8.26 5.87
N ILE A 116 14.59 -8.74 7.10
CA ILE A 116 14.72 -7.90 8.30
C ILE A 116 15.90 -8.36 9.13
N ALA A 117 16.88 -7.49 9.33
CA ALA A 117 18.03 -7.73 10.19
C ALA A 117 17.96 -6.82 11.42
N THR A 118 18.30 -7.35 12.60
CA THR A 118 18.37 -6.58 13.84
C THR A 118 19.73 -6.78 14.48
N GLU A 119 20.40 -5.68 14.86
CA GLU A 119 21.73 -5.77 15.48
C GLU A 119 21.69 -6.60 16.77
N GLY A 120 22.58 -7.60 16.84
CA GLY A 120 22.72 -8.47 18.01
C GLY A 120 21.56 -9.45 18.21
N ARG A 121 20.69 -9.66 17.22
CA ARG A 121 19.57 -10.62 17.29
C ARG A 121 19.42 -11.39 15.99
N ALA A 122 19.00 -12.65 16.11
CA ALA A 122 18.68 -13.49 14.96
C ALA A 122 17.39 -13.06 14.24
N ALA A 123 16.48 -12.35 14.92
CA ALA A 123 15.22 -11.87 14.36
C ALA A 123 14.77 -10.56 15.01
N ALA A 124 14.01 -9.76 14.27
CA ALA A 124 13.36 -8.56 14.77
C ALA A 124 12.28 -8.88 15.81
N SER A 125 11.96 -7.88 16.64
CA SER A 125 10.85 -8.02 17.58
C SER A 125 9.52 -8.02 16.85
N ARG A 126 8.56 -8.82 17.34
CA ARG A 126 7.22 -8.92 16.77
C ARG A 126 6.54 -7.55 16.53
N PRO A 127 6.60 -6.56 17.44
CA PRO A 127 6.01 -5.25 17.19
C PRO A 127 6.65 -4.49 16.00
N VAL A 128 7.95 -4.68 15.76
CA VAL A 128 8.64 -4.06 14.62
C VAL A 128 8.21 -4.76 13.32
N THR A 129 8.19 -6.08 13.31
CA THR A 129 7.70 -6.88 12.17
C THR A 129 6.25 -6.51 11.80
N GLU A 130 5.35 -6.43 12.77
CA GLU A 130 3.94 -6.04 12.57
C GLU A 130 3.80 -4.57 12.11
N ALA A 131 4.71 -3.69 12.51
CA ALA A 131 4.72 -2.31 12.02
C ALA A 131 5.14 -2.23 10.55
N VAL A 132 6.17 -2.99 10.16
CA VAL A 132 6.65 -3.09 8.78
C VAL A 132 5.58 -3.71 7.89
N GLU A 133 5.00 -4.84 8.30
CA GLU A 133 3.94 -5.52 7.55
C GLU A 133 2.74 -4.58 7.32
N ARG A 134 2.24 -3.91 8.37
CA ARG A 134 1.14 -2.96 8.22
C ARG A 134 1.47 -1.81 7.29
N ALA A 135 2.66 -1.23 7.38
CA ALA A 135 3.05 -0.12 6.52
C ALA A 135 3.12 -0.54 5.04
N VAL A 136 3.65 -1.74 4.78
CA VAL A 136 3.82 -2.27 3.43
C VAL A 136 2.48 -2.65 2.81
N LEU A 137 1.62 -3.37 3.55
CA LEU A 137 0.27 -3.73 3.07
C LEU A 137 -0.65 -2.51 2.91
N ALA A 138 -0.47 -1.47 3.74
CA ALA A 138 -1.18 -0.21 3.54
C ALA A 138 -0.71 0.54 2.28
N ALA A 139 0.57 0.42 1.91
CA ALA A 139 1.14 1.07 0.73
C ALA A 139 0.82 0.33 -0.58
N ALA A 140 0.62 -0.99 -0.51
CA ALA A 140 0.29 -1.84 -1.64
C ALA A 140 -0.84 -2.83 -1.26
N PRO A 141 -2.10 -2.38 -1.21
CA PRO A 141 -3.25 -3.19 -0.78
C PRO A 141 -3.62 -4.32 -1.74
N GLU A 142 -3.09 -4.33 -2.97
CA GLU A 142 -3.21 -5.46 -3.88
C GLU A 142 -2.32 -6.66 -3.48
N LEU A 143 -1.43 -6.49 -2.50
CA LEU A 143 -0.62 -7.56 -1.94
C LEU A 143 -1.36 -8.16 -0.73
N GLU A 144 -1.40 -9.48 -0.66
CA GLU A 144 -2.17 -10.20 0.37
C GLU A 144 -1.36 -10.45 1.64
N ARG A 145 -0.03 -10.51 1.54
CA ARG A 145 0.85 -10.80 2.68
C ARG A 145 2.28 -10.29 2.50
N ALA A 146 2.98 -10.11 3.62
CA ALA A 146 4.40 -9.84 3.66
C ALA A 146 5.17 -11.07 4.16
N ASP A 147 5.95 -11.68 3.28
CA ASP A 147 6.84 -12.79 3.61
C ASP A 147 8.15 -12.20 4.14
N ILE A 148 8.28 -12.19 5.46
CA ILE A 148 9.41 -11.59 6.18
C ILE A 148 10.42 -12.67 6.56
N GLU A 149 11.60 -12.60 5.95
CA GLU A 149 12.73 -13.48 6.22
C GLU A 149 13.74 -12.79 7.15
N ALA A 150 14.24 -13.53 8.15
CA ALA A 150 15.45 -13.13 8.85
C ALA A 150 16.67 -13.50 7.99
N PRO A 151 17.74 -12.69 7.96
CA PRO A 151 18.98 -13.08 7.29
C PRO A 151 19.48 -14.40 7.87
N ALA A 152 19.97 -15.29 7.01
CA ALA A 152 20.66 -16.49 7.47
C ALA A 152 21.85 -16.06 8.37
N PRO A 153 22.11 -16.75 9.50
CA PRO A 153 23.25 -16.43 10.33
C PRO A 153 24.51 -16.55 9.47
N GLU A 154 25.31 -15.47 9.39
CA GLU A 154 26.62 -15.55 8.76
C GLU A 154 27.44 -16.62 9.52
N PRO A 155 28.11 -17.55 8.80
CA PRO A 155 28.91 -18.56 9.46
C PRO A 155 30.01 -17.87 10.27
N VAL A 156 29.94 -17.99 11.60
CA VAL A 156 30.99 -17.52 12.50
C VAL A 156 32.23 -18.38 12.22
N LEU A 157 33.17 -17.83 11.45
CA LEU A 157 34.46 -18.45 11.25
C LEU A 157 35.27 -18.28 12.54
N ILE A 158 35.29 -19.31 13.38
CA ILE A 158 36.21 -19.38 14.51
C ILE A 158 37.62 -19.58 13.94
N THR A 159 38.49 -18.59 14.11
CA THR A 159 39.90 -18.73 13.73
C THR A 159 40.61 -19.65 14.73
N LEU A 160 41.49 -20.53 14.24
CA LEU A 160 42.19 -21.52 15.08
C LEU A 160 42.97 -20.88 16.25
N ASP A 161 43.39 -19.61 16.11
CA ASP A 161 44.06 -18.86 17.18
C ASP A 161 43.16 -18.60 18.39
N GLN A 162 41.84 -18.47 18.20
CA GLN A 162 40.88 -18.27 19.29
C GLN A 162 40.64 -19.55 20.12
N LEU A 163 40.96 -20.72 19.56
CA LEU A 163 40.87 -22.02 20.25
C LEU A 163 42.10 -22.31 21.12
N ARG A 164 43.25 -21.71 20.80
CA ARG A 164 44.52 -21.96 21.50
C ARG A 164 44.73 -21.13 22.76
N SER A 165 43.91 -20.09 22.99
CA SER A 165 44.01 -19.24 24.19
C SER A 165 43.11 -19.69 25.35
N ARG A 166 42.46 -20.86 25.25
CA ARG A 166 41.54 -21.42 26.26
C ARG A 166 42.02 -22.76 26.86
N VAL A 167 43.27 -23.14 26.62
CA VAL A 167 43.97 -24.26 27.27
C VAL A 167 45.16 -23.70 28.02
#